data_AF-A0A812P4I5-F1
#
_entry.id   AF-A0A812P4I5-F1
#
_cell.length_a   1.000
_cell.length_b   1.000
_cell.length_c   1.000
_cell.angle_alpha   90.00
_cell.angle_beta   90.00
_cell.angle_gamma   90.00
#
_symmetry.space_group_name_H-M   'P 1'
#
loop_
_entity.id
_entity.type
_entity.pdbx_description
1 polymer ?
#
loop_
_entity_poly.entity_id
_entity_poly.type
_entity_poly.pdbx_seq_one_letter_code
_entity_poly.pdbx_strand_id
1 'polypeptide(L)'
;MVSRHAGRQARGRPAAAVKKASTKKAVVAKKPAARTSKSSSRSRQTCAIASLTRLVSDLGTEARPELASSLPRVAHSPRTNISMGSCFAGFGTDHWMAKTSEYLSDWWLSSKFWVEKEPAARRFLQGNLDCLSFNDVTATEFLRDAPRVDVLSGGFPCQTFSVAGLNQALGDPRGLLVAYVISYCAKNLPNIIVLENVKGLLTTHAAVMLEVLELLRRIVEPSDGSRAYDTFWKLLDTLEVGGLPQHRERVYIVAVRRCGRDRTLRWPGSIPRCSVESLLGSRKKLASLADFPLDDVTQKTARKNILEAMKNVMVKAEAQRRPPISYTPIVDVAGTSLNMHFDHCPTITRSRGNKLAFWSLSHGRQLSAAELLRFQGLPSSGLNWCISDNQMGALCGNAFTGTVYARVLAAALQSFYGYS
;
A
#
# COMPACT_ATOMS: atom_id res chain seq x y z
N MET A 1 23.20 70.23 -72.19
CA MET A 1 23.65 71.37 -71.35
C MET A 1 23.81 70.83 -69.92
N VAL A 2 25.03 70.45 -69.51
CA VAL A 2 25.94 71.16 -68.56
C VAL A 2 25.35 71.20 -67.13
N SER A 3 25.96 70.76 -66.01
CA SER A 3 27.32 70.44 -65.53
C SER A 3 27.20 69.32 -64.44
N ARG A 4 28.15 68.46 -64.03
CA ARG A 4 29.60 68.44 -63.73
C ARG A 4 30.07 69.05 -62.38
N HIS A 5 30.85 68.22 -61.66
CA HIS A 5 31.82 68.44 -60.53
C HIS A 5 31.34 68.07 -59.13
N ALA A 6 32.11 67.45 -58.21
CA ALA A 6 33.45 66.83 -58.09
C ALA A 6 33.50 66.25 -56.63
N GLY A 7 34.35 65.35 -56.13
CA GLY A 7 35.53 64.63 -56.59
C GLY A 7 36.11 63.73 -55.46
N ARG A 8 37.04 62.83 -55.84
CA ARG A 8 38.17 62.17 -55.10
C ARG A 8 37.86 61.44 -53.76
N GLN A 9 38.39 60.26 -53.43
CA GLN A 9 39.75 59.71 -53.63
C GLN A 9 39.80 58.17 -53.35
N ALA A 10 40.69 57.46 -54.05
CA ALA A 10 41.05 56.02 -53.92
C ALA A 10 41.78 55.70 -52.60
N ARG A 11 41.91 54.46 -52.09
CA ARG A 11 42.67 53.27 -52.55
C ARG A 11 42.29 52.12 -51.57
N GLY A 12 42.06 50.86 -51.95
CA GLY A 12 43.01 49.92 -52.55
C GLY A 12 43.53 48.93 -51.49
N ARG A 13 43.03 47.69 -51.51
CA ARG A 13 43.53 46.52 -50.75
C ARG A 13 45.03 46.30 -50.98
N PRO A 14 45.70 45.51 -50.11
CA PRO A 14 46.42 44.37 -50.68
C PRO A 14 46.23 43.06 -49.90
N ALA A 15 46.57 42.00 -50.61
CA ALA A 15 46.44 40.60 -50.25
C ALA A 15 47.73 40.00 -49.67
N ALA A 16 47.54 38.88 -48.97
CA ALA A 16 48.39 37.68 -48.86
C ALA A 16 49.84 37.78 -48.35
N ALA A 17 50.15 37.00 -47.30
CA ALA A 17 51.22 36.01 -47.34
C ALA A 17 51.19 35.07 -46.13
N VAL A 18 51.34 33.78 -46.43
CA VAL A 18 51.51 32.63 -45.53
C VAL A 18 52.96 32.56 -45.02
N LYS A 19 53.18 32.29 -43.72
CA LYS A 19 54.38 31.57 -43.23
C LYS A 19 54.03 30.65 -42.05
N LYS A 20 54.48 29.39 -42.18
CA LYS A 20 54.43 28.30 -41.19
C LYS A 20 55.37 28.59 -40.01
N ALA A 21 54.96 28.21 -38.80
CA ALA A 21 55.86 27.77 -37.73
C ALA A 21 55.14 26.82 -36.76
N SER A 22 55.90 25.86 -36.25
CA SER A 22 55.48 24.60 -35.67
C SER A 22 55.37 24.61 -34.14
N THR A 23 54.73 23.55 -33.62
CA THR A 23 55.00 22.86 -32.34
C THR A 23 54.76 23.61 -31.02
N LYS A 24 53.68 23.24 -30.32
CA LYS A 24 53.69 22.42 -29.09
C LYS A 24 52.25 22.09 -28.66
N LYS A 25 51.89 20.79 -28.69
CA LYS A 25 50.66 20.24 -28.10
C LYS A 25 50.80 20.25 -26.59
N ALA A 26 49.95 20.99 -25.89
CA ALA A 26 49.74 20.79 -24.46
C ALA A 26 48.79 19.60 -24.27
N VAL A 27 49.31 18.56 -23.63
CA VAL A 27 48.58 17.37 -23.20
C VAL A 27 47.72 17.75 -21.99
N VAL A 28 46.39 17.81 -22.17
CA VAL A 28 45.46 17.81 -21.03
C VAL A 28 45.23 16.35 -20.64
N ALA A 29 45.78 15.97 -19.48
CA ALA A 29 45.69 14.64 -18.93
C ALA A 29 44.23 14.26 -18.63
N LYS A 30 43.77 13.15 -19.23
CA LYS A 30 42.57 12.42 -18.79
C LYS A 30 42.82 11.92 -17.37
N LYS A 31 42.02 12.37 -16.40
CA LYS A 31 41.96 11.74 -15.07
C LYS A 31 41.48 10.28 -15.22
N PRO A 32 42.12 9.32 -14.54
CA PRO A 32 41.76 7.91 -14.66
C PRO A 32 40.42 7.62 -13.96
N ALA A 33 39.65 6.72 -14.56
CA ALA A 33 38.44 6.17 -13.98
C ALA A 33 38.76 5.52 -12.61
N ALA A 34 38.22 6.09 -11.54
CA ALA A 34 38.29 5.48 -10.21
C ALA A 34 37.41 4.22 -10.20
N ARG A 35 38.08 3.07 -10.25
CA ARG A 35 37.52 1.75 -10.00
C ARG A 35 37.18 1.67 -8.50
N THR A 36 35.99 2.15 -8.11
CA THR A 36 35.52 2.02 -6.72
C THR A 36 34.91 0.64 -6.50
N SER A 37 35.29 0.06 -5.37
CA SER A 37 35.24 -1.36 -5.06
C SER A 37 33.82 -1.87 -4.76
N LYS A 38 33.43 -2.97 -5.41
CA LYS A 38 32.28 -3.80 -4.98
C LYS A 38 32.44 -4.37 -3.56
N SER A 39 33.64 -4.35 -2.97
CA SER A 39 33.91 -4.87 -1.62
C SER A 39 33.48 -3.93 -0.47
N SER A 40 33.45 -2.61 -0.68
CA SER A 40 33.10 -1.64 0.38
C SER A 40 31.58 -1.53 0.63
N SER A 41 30.76 -1.86 -0.37
CA SER A 41 29.30 -1.92 -0.22
C SER A 41 28.86 -3.14 0.59
N ARG A 42 29.50 -4.30 0.38
CA ARG A 42 29.26 -5.52 1.17
C ARG A 42 29.64 -5.32 2.63
N SER A 43 30.79 -4.72 2.95
CA SER A 43 31.24 -4.55 4.35
C SER A 43 30.39 -3.57 5.16
N ARG A 44 29.82 -2.54 4.51
CA ARG A 44 28.87 -1.61 5.16
C ARG A 44 27.48 -2.22 5.34
N GLN A 45 27.06 -3.10 4.43
CA GLN A 45 25.86 -3.93 4.58
C GLN A 45 25.97 -4.86 5.81
N THR A 46 27.11 -5.53 6.00
CA THR A 46 27.33 -6.40 7.18
C THR A 46 27.29 -5.63 8.50
N CYS A 47 27.78 -4.39 8.50
CA CYS A 47 27.83 -3.54 9.70
C CYS A 47 26.45 -3.01 10.12
N ALA A 48 25.59 -2.65 9.16
CA ALA A 48 24.21 -2.22 9.44
C ALA A 48 23.33 -3.39 9.92
N ILE A 49 23.51 -4.58 9.35
CA ILE A 49 22.86 -5.82 9.81
C ILE A 49 23.26 -6.12 11.27
N ALA A 50 24.52 -5.90 11.65
CA ALA A 50 24.97 -6.06 13.02
C ALA A 50 24.34 -5.03 13.99
N SER A 51 24.08 -3.80 13.54
CA SER A 51 23.49 -2.74 14.37
C SER A 51 21.98 -2.94 14.65
N LEU A 52 21.22 -3.47 13.70
CA LEU A 52 19.81 -3.86 13.89
C LEU A 52 19.66 -5.16 14.68
N THR A 53 20.58 -6.12 14.47
CA THR A 53 20.67 -7.33 15.30
C THR A 53 20.98 -6.96 16.75
N ARG A 54 21.83 -5.94 16.98
CA ARG A 54 22.02 -5.32 18.30
C ARG A 54 20.75 -4.67 18.83
N LEU A 55 20.01 -3.88 18.05
CA LEU A 55 18.75 -3.29 18.54
C LEU A 55 17.74 -4.35 19.02
N VAL A 56 17.63 -5.49 18.33
CA VAL A 56 16.76 -6.61 18.72
C VAL A 56 17.32 -7.38 19.93
N SER A 57 18.66 -7.50 20.03
CA SER A 57 19.35 -8.14 21.17
C SER A 57 19.32 -7.29 22.43
N ASP A 58 19.53 -5.98 22.31
CA ASP A 58 19.65 -5.01 23.40
C ASP A 58 18.29 -4.66 24.02
N LEU A 59 17.20 -4.81 23.25
CA LEU A 59 15.82 -4.71 23.75
C LEU A 59 15.26 -6.05 24.27
N GLY A 60 16.04 -7.13 24.18
CA GLY A 60 15.63 -8.51 24.46
C GLY A 60 15.92 -9.02 25.88
N THR A 61 16.54 -8.24 26.76
CA THR A 61 16.91 -8.71 28.10
C THR A 61 16.28 -7.86 29.19
N GLU A 62 15.05 -8.20 29.58
CA GLU A 62 14.59 -8.26 30.98
C GLU A 62 13.24 -9.01 31.00
N ALA A 63 13.28 -10.33 30.78
CA ALA A 63 12.11 -11.19 31.02
C ALA A 63 12.21 -11.75 32.44
N ARG A 64 11.25 -11.40 33.30
CA ARG A 64 11.04 -12.08 34.59
C ARG A 64 10.39 -13.45 34.33
N PRO A 65 10.83 -14.53 34.97
CA PRO A 65 10.21 -15.84 34.80
C PRO A 65 9.00 -15.93 35.72
N GLU A 66 7.79 -15.95 35.15
CA GLU A 66 6.65 -16.61 35.80
C GLU A 66 6.30 -17.87 35.02
N LEU A 67 6.49 -19.00 35.72
CA LEU A 67 6.15 -20.34 35.30
C LEU A 67 4.62 -20.44 35.19
N ALA A 68 4.11 -20.82 34.02
CA ALA A 68 2.75 -21.34 33.89
C ALA A 68 2.76 -22.62 33.05
N SER A 69 2.18 -23.64 33.67
CA SER A 69 2.23 -25.07 33.40
C SER A 69 1.30 -25.55 32.28
N SER A 70 1.69 -26.68 31.68
CA SER A 70 0.90 -27.66 30.92
C SER A 70 -0.22 -27.13 30.01
N LEU A 71 0.05 -27.09 28.70
CA LEU A 71 -0.95 -26.90 27.65
C LEU A 71 -1.97 -28.06 27.66
N PRO A 72 -3.29 -27.81 27.83
CA PRO A 72 -4.29 -28.85 27.72
C PRO A 72 -4.47 -29.28 26.26
N ARG A 73 -4.65 -30.59 26.04
CA ARG A 73 -5.23 -31.12 24.79
C ARG A 73 -6.71 -30.69 24.75
N VAL A 74 -7.05 -29.72 23.92
CA VAL A 74 -8.42 -29.21 23.83
C VAL A 74 -9.24 -30.07 22.85
N ALA A 75 -10.26 -30.72 23.40
CA ALA A 75 -11.41 -31.27 22.67
C ALA A 75 -12.35 -30.14 22.23
N HIS A 76 -13.07 -30.33 21.12
CA HIS A 76 -13.72 -29.28 20.33
C HIS A 76 -14.81 -28.49 21.07
N SER A 77 -14.71 -27.16 20.99
CA SER A 77 -15.79 -26.16 21.19
C SER A 77 -15.46 -24.94 20.31
N PRO A 78 -16.33 -24.46 19.41
CA PRO A 78 -16.02 -23.27 18.63
C PRO A 78 -16.11 -22.02 19.50
N ARG A 79 -15.32 -21.00 19.12
CA ARG A 79 -15.22 -19.63 19.69
C ARG A 79 -14.29 -19.44 20.88
N THR A 80 -13.01 -19.81 20.72
CA THR A 80 -11.94 -19.14 21.47
C THR A 80 -11.95 -17.65 21.12
N ASN A 81 -11.95 -16.77 22.13
CA ASN A 81 -11.79 -15.33 21.92
C ASN A 81 -10.34 -15.06 21.48
N ILE A 82 -10.16 -14.64 20.23
CA ILE A 82 -8.87 -14.37 19.58
C ILE A 82 -8.63 -12.86 19.63
N SER A 83 -7.59 -12.47 20.35
CA SER A 83 -7.23 -11.06 20.51
C SER A 83 -6.48 -10.52 19.29
N MET A 84 -6.79 -9.29 18.88
CA MET A 84 -6.22 -8.63 17.70
C MET A 84 -5.59 -7.27 18.02
N GLY A 85 -4.44 -7.00 17.41
CA GLY A 85 -3.79 -5.69 17.39
C GLY A 85 -3.50 -5.23 15.96
N SER A 86 -3.53 -3.93 15.74
CA SER A 86 -3.22 -3.31 14.44
C SER A 86 -2.10 -2.29 14.53
N CYS A 87 -1.11 -2.39 13.65
CA CYS A 87 -0.10 -1.36 13.45
C CYS A 87 -0.28 -0.72 12.08
N PHE A 88 -0.11 0.62 11.98
CA PHE A 88 -0.44 1.38 10.78
C PHE A 88 -1.93 1.25 10.42
N ALA A 89 -2.78 1.41 11.45
CA ALA A 89 -4.17 1.01 11.38
C ALA A 89 -4.96 1.74 10.28
N GLY A 90 -4.61 3.00 9.98
CA GLY A 90 -5.30 3.82 8.98
C GLY A 90 -6.80 3.91 9.28
N PHE A 91 -7.64 3.33 8.42
CA PHE A 91 -9.08 3.26 8.63
C PHE A 91 -9.52 2.18 9.64
N GLY A 92 -8.62 1.30 10.08
CA GLY A 92 -8.91 0.15 10.93
C GLY A 92 -9.57 -0.99 10.17
N THR A 93 -9.20 -1.18 8.89
CA THR A 93 -9.79 -2.19 8.00
C THR A 93 -9.88 -3.56 8.65
N ASP A 94 -8.79 -4.00 9.30
CA ASP A 94 -8.70 -5.24 10.05
C ASP A 94 -9.71 -5.33 11.19
N HIS A 95 -9.83 -4.28 12.01
CA HIS A 95 -10.81 -4.19 13.08
C HIS A 95 -12.25 -4.24 12.57
N TRP A 96 -12.53 -3.61 11.42
CA TRP A 96 -13.86 -3.69 10.80
C TRP A 96 -14.15 -5.08 10.29
N MET A 97 -13.22 -5.69 9.57
CA MET A 97 -13.40 -7.04 9.03
C MET A 97 -13.58 -8.08 10.14
N ALA A 98 -12.86 -7.93 11.24
CA ALA A 98 -13.03 -8.77 12.43
C ALA A 98 -14.47 -8.71 13.01
N LYS A 99 -15.16 -7.58 12.85
CA LYS A 99 -16.53 -7.38 13.36
C LYS A 99 -17.62 -7.72 12.34
N THR A 100 -17.39 -7.48 11.06
CA THR A 100 -18.46 -7.45 10.05
C THR A 100 -18.31 -8.47 8.93
N SER A 101 -17.16 -9.15 8.80
CA SER A 101 -16.92 -10.05 7.68
C SER A 101 -17.50 -11.44 7.92
N GLU A 102 -18.33 -11.91 6.99
CA GLU A 102 -18.84 -13.29 7.00
C GLU A 102 -17.72 -14.33 6.87
N TYR A 103 -16.61 -14.00 6.22
CA TYR A 103 -15.43 -14.89 6.11
C TYR A 103 -14.75 -15.17 7.46
N LEU A 104 -15.05 -14.37 8.48
CA LEU A 104 -14.49 -14.50 9.82
C LEU A 104 -15.55 -14.91 10.86
N SER A 105 -16.77 -15.25 10.43
CA SER A 105 -17.92 -15.52 11.31
C SER A 105 -17.72 -16.72 12.25
N ASP A 106 -16.85 -17.67 11.89
CA ASP A 106 -16.48 -18.82 12.75
C ASP A 106 -15.54 -18.44 13.89
N TRP A 107 -14.98 -17.22 13.89
CA TRP A 107 -13.93 -16.76 14.80
C TRP A 107 -14.41 -15.58 15.63
N TRP A 108 -14.34 -15.70 16.96
CA TRP A 108 -14.59 -14.57 17.84
C TRP A 108 -13.32 -13.72 17.96
N LEU A 109 -13.27 -12.62 17.21
CA LEU A 109 -12.14 -11.70 17.21
C LEU A 109 -12.39 -10.48 18.11
N SER A 110 -11.45 -10.14 18.99
CA SER A 110 -11.55 -8.98 19.88
C SER A 110 -10.39 -7.99 19.66
N SER A 111 -10.74 -6.74 19.39
CA SER A 111 -9.76 -5.66 19.19
C SER A 111 -9.15 -5.23 20.52
N LYS A 112 -7.83 -5.26 20.65
CA LYS A 112 -7.10 -4.89 21.88
C LYS A 112 -6.36 -3.57 21.77
N PHE A 113 -5.73 -3.31 20.63
CA PHE A 113 -5.09 -2.03 20.39
C PHE A 113 -4.98 -1.69 18.89
N TRP A 114 -4.74 -0.41 18.61
CA TRP A 114 -4.28 0.08 17.31
C TRP A 114 -3.15 1.11 17.46
N VAL A 115 -2.29 1.19 16.44
CA VAL A 115 -1.21 2.19 16.34
C VAL A 115 -1.38 2.99 15.06
N GLU A 116 -1.52 4.31 15.18
CA GLU A 116 -1.71 5.21 14.03
C GLU A 116 -1.22 6.62 14.35
N LYS A 117 -0.47 7.22 13.41
CA LYS A 117 0.17 8.53 13.55
C LYS A 117 -0.62 9.65 12.89
N GLU A 118 -1.37 9.36 11.83
CA GLU A 118 -2.13 10.35 11.08
C GLU A 118 -3.32 10.90 11.90
N PRO A 119 -3.39 12.21 12.20
CA PRO A 119 -4.42 12.77 13.07
C PRO A 119 -5.87 12.49 12.63
N ALA A 120 -6.14 12.54 11.32
CA ALA A 120 -7.48 12.24 10.78
C ALA A 120 -7.88 10.77 11.00
N ALA A 121 -6.94 9.84 10.81
CA ALA A 121 -7.14 8.42 11.07
C ALA A 121 -7.37 8.17 12.57
N ARG A 122 -6.55 8.76 13.43
CA ARG A 122 -6.72 8.67 14.89
C ARG A 122 -8.09 9.16 15.36
N ARG A 123 -8.50 10.35 14.91
CA ARG A 123 -9.82 10.93 15.24
C ARG A 123 -10.95 10.00 14.82
N PHE A 124 -10.83 9.41 13.62
CA PHE A 124 -11.80 8.43 13.14
C PHE A 124 -11.82 7.16 14.01
N LEU A 125 -10.66 6.56 14.28
CA LEU A 125 -10.56 5.34 15.09
C LEU A 125 -11.06 5.55 16.52
N GLN A 126 -10.70 6.66 17.18
CA GLN A 126 -11.19 7.01 18.52
C GLN A 126 -12.71 7.17 18.58
N GLY A 127 -13.33 7.66 17.50
CA GLY A 127 -14.78 7.81 17.41
C GLY A 127 -15.53 6.50 17.15
N ASN A 128 -14.82 5.40 16.86
CA ASN A 128 -15.40 4.17 16.30
C ASN A 128 -14.92 2.86 16.97
N LEU A 129 -13.76 2.87 17.62
CA LEU A 129 -13.15 1.71 18.27
C LEU A 129 -12.87 2.02 19.74
N ASP A 130 -13.36 1.14 20.61
CA ASP A 130 -13.12 1.18 22.04
C ASP A 130 -12.02 0.17 22.41
N CYS A 131 -10.77 0.55 22.19
CA CYS A 131 -9.59 -0.20 22.61
C CYS A 131 -8.36 0.72 22.72
N LEU A 132 -7.24 0.17 23.21
CA LEU A 132 -6.03 0.95 23.45
C LEU A 132 -5.49 1.57 22.16
N SER A 133 -4.94 2.78 22.26
CA SER A 133 -4.36 3.47 21.11
C SER A 133 -2.95 3.92 21.38
N PHE A 134 -2.08 3.79 20.38
CA PHE A 134 -0.71 4.29 20.41
C PHE A 134 -0.48 5.23 19.22
N ASN A 135 0.35 6.26 19.42
CA ASN A 135 0.60 7.28 18.40
C ASN A 135 1.60 6.84 17.34
N ASP A 136 2.68 6.20 17.77
CA ASP A 136 3.83 5.91 16.90
C ASP A 136 4.37 4.52 17.21
N VAL A 137 4.60 3.73 16.16
CA VAL A 137 5.22 2.40 16.30
C VAL A 137 6.66 2.50 16.79
N THR A 138 7.32 3.66 16.62
CA THR A 138 8.68 3.88 17.11
C THR A 138 8.73 4.30 18.58
N ALA A 139 7.59 4.57 19.21
CA ALA A 139 7.55 5.02 20.58
C ALA A 139 7.78 3.85 21.55
N THR A 140 8.54 4.11 22.63
CA THR A 140 8.83 3.11 23.65
C THR A 140 7.58 2.63 24.38
N GLU A 141 6.60 3.52 24.57
CA GLU A 141 5.28 3.22 25.13
C GLU A 141 4.53 2.12 24.35
N PHE A 142 4.65 2.10 23.01
CA PHE A 142 4.04 1.04 22.21
C PHE A 142 4.66 -0.32 22.55
N LEU A 143 5.99 -0.43 22.54
CA LEU A 143 6.65 -1.70 22.82
C LEU A 143 6.50 -2.13 24.29
N ARG A 144 6.41 -1.17 25.21
CA ARG A 144 6.27 -1.41 26.65
C ARG A 144 4.85 -1.79 27.05
N ASP A 145 3.85 -1.04 26.58
CA ASP A 145 2.49 -1.04 27.12
C ASP A 145 1.45 -1.72 26.22
N ALA A 146 1.73 -1.95 24.93
CA ALA A 146 0.81 -2.68 24.07
C ALA A 146 0.66 -4.14 24.55
N PRO A 147 -0.58 -4.61 24.80
CA PRO A 147 -0.79 -5.96 25.32
C PRO A 147 -0.44 -7.00 24.27
N ARG A 148 -0.10 -8.22 24.70
CA ARG A 148 0.01 -9.38 23.81
C ARG A 148 -1.33 -9.62 23.10
N VAL A 149 -1.26 -9.97 21.81
CA VAL A 149 -2.40 -10.36 21.00
C VAL A 149 -2.14 -11.68 20.28
N ASP A 150 -3.21 -12.37 19.85
CA ASP A 150 -3.11 -13.60 19.06
C ASP A 150 -2.89 -13.31 17.58
N VAL A 151 -3.45 -12.20 17.06
CA VAL A 151 -3.28 -11.75 15.69
C VAL A 151 -2.74 -10.33 15.68
N LEU A 152 -1.64 -10.11 14.98
CA LEU A 152 -1.15 -8.77 14.65
C LEU A 152 -1.33 -8.49 13.16
N SER A 153 -1.87 -7.34 12.80
CA SER A 153 -2.02 -6.91 11.40
C SER A 153 -1.35 -5.56 11.15
N GLY A 154 -0.94 -5.30 9.91
CA GLY A 154 -0.48 -3.96 9.53
C GLY A 154 -0.12 -3.74 8.07
N GLY A 155 -0.64 -2.66 7.48
CA GLY A 155 -0.28 -2.17 6.15
C GLY A 155 0.84 -1.14 6.25
N PHE A 156 2.10 -1.58 6.21
CA PHE A 156 3.22 -0.70 6.50
C PHE A 156 3.51 0.27 5.32
N PRO A 157 3.94 1.52 5.59
CA PRO A 157 4.11 2.53 4.54
C PRO A 157 5.10 2.10 3.44
N CYS A 158 4.69 2.19 2.16
CA CYS A 158 5.54 1.93 1.00
C CYS A 158 6.42 3.13 0.59
N GLN A 159 6.02 4.35 0.98
CA GLN A 159 6.54 5.61 0.42
C GLN A 159 7.99 5.94 0.81
N THR A 160 8.52 5.24 1.82
CA THR A 160 9.87 5.45 2.38
C THR A 160 11.00 4.80 1.57
N PHE A 161 10.71 4.00 0.55
CA PHE A 161 11.70 3.07 -0.02
C PHE A 161 12.29 3.47 -1.39
N SER A 162 12.40 4.76 -1.70
CA SER A 162 13.08 5.20 -2.94
C SER A 162 14.54 4.71 -3.01
N VAL A 163 15.06 4.46 -4.22
CA VAL A 163 16.39 3.87 -4.48
C VAL A 163 17.55 4.68 -3.87
N ALA A 164 17.39 6.00 -3.70
CA ALA A 164 18.36 6.85 -3.00
C ALA A 164 18.37 6.61 -1.47
N GLY A 165 17.26 6.07 -0.95
CA GLY A 165 17.00 5.79 0.45
C GLY A 165 17.43 4.39 0.90
N LEU A 166 17.89 3.46 0.05
CA LEU A 166 18.39 2.16 0.54
C LEU A 166 19.72 2.28 1.30
N ASN A 167 20.56 3.25 0.88
CA ASN A 167 21.80 3.59 1.58
C ASN A 167 21.59 4.54 2.77
N GLN A 168 20.44 5.25 2.83
CA GLN A 168 20.06 6.09 3.97
C GLN A 168 19.13 5.37 4.96
N ALA A 169 18.32 4.40 4.55
CA ALA A 169 17.42 3.62 5.42
C ALA A 169 18.19 2.70 6.37
N LEU A 170 19.44 2.37 6.04
CA LEU A 170 20.36 1.66 6.93
C LEU A 170 21.11 2.61 7.90
N GLY A 171 20.92 3.93 7.77
CA GLY A 171 21.49 4.97 8.64
C GLY A 171 20.47 6.00 9.15
N ASP A 172 19.19 5.84 8.83
CA ASP A 172 18.06 6.69 9.23
C ASP A 172 17.14 5.84 10.11
N PRO A 173 16.82 6.26 11.35
CA PRO A 173 15.91 5.57 12.27
C PRO A 173 14.53 5.24 11.67
N ARG A 174 14.15 5.87 10.54
CA ARG A 174 12.87 5.68 9.84
C ARG A 174 12.88 4.56 8.79
N GLY A 175 14.04 3.96 8.53
CA GLY A 175 14.27 3.06 7.39
C GLY A 175 13.50 1.74 7.40
N LEU A 176 13.01 1.27 8.55
CA LEU A 176 12.17 0.08 8.66
C LEU A 176 11.13 0.28 9.77
N LEU A 177 10.10 1.11 9.57
CA LEU A 177 8.97 1.21 10.53
C LEU A 177 8.38 -0.17 10.86
N VAL A 178 8.39 -1.08 9.88
CA VAL A 178 8.00 -2.48 10.05
C VAL A 178 8.90 -3.25 11.03
N ALA A 179 10.18 -2.87 11.20
CA ALA A 179 11.06 -3.52 12.17
C ALA A 179 10.59 -3.29 13.61
N TYR A 180 10.07 -2.11 13.96
CA TYR A 180 9.49 -1.87 15.29
C TYR A 180 8.26 -2.76 15.55
N VAL A 181 7.45 -2.99 14.53
CA VAL A 181 6.34 -3.94 14.59
C VAL A 181 6.85 -5.37 14.77
N ILE A 182 7.92 -5.75 14.07
CA ILE A 182 8.55 -7.06 14.24
C ILE A 182 9.20 -7.20 15.63
N SER A 183 9.75 -6.14 16.21
CA SER A 183 10.22 -6.13 17.61
C SER A 183 9.08 -6.40 18.59
N TYR A 184 7.91 -5.80 18.38
CA TYR A 184 6.70 -6.16 19.14
C TYR A 184 6.36 -7.65 18.96
N CYS A 185 6.43 -8.19 17.73
CA CYS A 185 6.18 -9.60 17.46
C CYS A 185 7.19 -10.54 18.15
N ALA A 186 8.46 -10.15 18.19
CA ALA A 186 9.52 -10.92 18.84
C ALA A 186 9.31 -10.98 20.36
N LYS A 187 8.85 -9.88 20.97
CA LYS A 187 8.55 -9.80 22.39
C LYS A 187 7.26 -10.54 22.76
N ASN A 188 6.18 -10.36 22.00
CA ASN A 188 4.83 -10.79 22.40
C ASN A 188 4.36 -12.10 21.74
N LEU A 189 5.07 -12.56 20.71
CA LEU A 189 4.83 -13.82 20.00
C LEU A 189 3.35 -14.06 19.65
N PRO A 190 2.72 -13.17 18.84
CA PRO A 190 1.39 -13.41 18.31
C PRO A 190 1.32 -14.76 17.56
N ASN A 191 0.16 -15.40 17.55
CA ASN A 191 0.00 -16.66 16.83
C ASN A 191 0.04 -16.46 15.32
N ILE A 192 -0.47 -15.31 14.84
CA ILE A 192 -0.56 -14.96 13.43
C ILE A 192 -0.12 -13.50 13.25
N ILE A 193 0.68 -13.26 12.22
CA ILE A 193 1.06 -11.92 11.76
C ILE A 193 0.60 -11.78 10.31
N VAL A 194 -0.14 -10.72 9.98
CA VAL A 194 -0.58 -10.39 8.61
C VAL A 194 -0.09 -9.00 8.25
N LEU A 195 0.91 -8.92 7.37
CA LEU A 195 1.41 -7.66 6.83
C LEU A 195 0.94 -7.49 5.39
N GLU A 196 0.70 -6.25 5.00
CA GLU A 196 0.29 -5.89 3.64
C GLU A 196 1.19 -4.78 3.06
N ASN A 197 1.41 -4.85 1.74
CA ASN A 197 2.07 -3.78 1.00
C ASN A 197 1.68 -3.77 -0.50
N VAL A 198 2.11 -2.73 -1.22
CA VAL A 198 1.89 -2.61 -2.67
C VAL A 198 2.72 -3.62 -3.46
N LYS A 199 2.28 -3.94 -4.69
CA LYS A 199 3.00 -4.81 -5.64
C LYS A 199 4.46 -4.42 -5.88
N GLY A 200 4.78 -3.12 -5.83
CA GLY A 200 6.15 -2.60 -5.95
C GLY A 200 7.12 -3.14 -4.90
N LEU A 201 6.63 -3.72 -3.80
CA LEU A 201 7.44 -4.42 -2.81
C LEU A 201 8.21 -5.62 -3.41
N LEU A 202 7.65 -6.27 -4.43
CA LEU A 202 8.29 -7.41 -5.12
C LEU A 202 9.31 -6.98 -6.18
N THR A 203 9.31 -5.71 -6.57
CA THR A 203 10.14 -5.20 -7.67
C THR A 203 11.07 -4.10 -7.16
N THR A 204 10.61 -2.84 -7.18
CA THR A 204 11.38 -1.65 -6.82
C THR A 204 11.90 -1.69 -5.38
N HIS A 205 11.22 -2.41 -4.48
CA HIS A 205 11.58 -2.50 -3.06
C HIS A 205 11.88 -3.93 -2.57
N ALA A 206 12.34 -4.82 -3.47
CA ALA A 206 12.60 -6.22 -3.13
C ALA A 206 13.54 -6.44 -1.93
N ALA A 207 14.51 -5.53 -1.71
CA ALA A 207 15.38 -5.59 -0.54
C ALA A 207 14.60 -5.49 0.80
N VAL A 208 13.55 -4.66 0.84
CA VAL A 208 12.69 -4.50 2.03
C VAL A 208 11.88 -5.78 2.25
N MET A 209 11.36 -6.40 1.18
CA MET A 209 10.67 -7.68 1.25
C MET A 209 11.56 -8.75 1.89
N LEU A 210 12.81 -8.86 1.42
CA LEU A 210 13.78 -9.82 1.92
C LEU A 210 14.10 -9.57 3.39
N GLU A 211 14.28 -8.31 3.79
CA GLU A 211 14.55 -7.94 5.17
C GLU A 211 13.37 -8.27 6.11
N VAL A 212 12.13 -7.95 5.71
CA VAL A 212 10.92 -8.29 6.49
C VAL A 212 10.82 -9.80 6.69
N LEU A 213 11.03 -10.58 5.62
CA LEU A 213 11.01 -12.04 5.71
C LEU A 213 12.11 -12.56 6.62
N GLU A 214 13.32 -12.01 6.52
CA GLU A 214 14.46 -12.41 7.35
C GLU A 214 14.23 -12.09 8.83
N LEU A 215 13.75 -10.88 9.15
CA LEU A 215 13.43 -10.48 10.52
C LEU A 215 12.36 -11.38 11.14
N LEU A 216 11.30 -11.73 10.40
CA LEU A 216 10.28 -12.68 10.87
C LEU A 216 10.84 -14.08 11.10
N ARG A 217 11.78 -14.53 10.26
CA ARG A 217 12.44 -15.85 10.38
C ARG A 217 13.40 -15.95 11.57
N ARG A 218 13.97 -14.81 11.99
CA ARG A 218 14.87 -14.72 13.14
C ARG A 218 14.17 -14.73 14.48
N ILE A 219 12.85 -14.54 14.53
CA ILE A 219 12.11 -14.69 15.78
C ILE A 219 12.19 -16.15 16.21
N VAL A 220 12.60 -16.37 17.45
CA VAL A 220 12.76 -17.70 18.05
C VAL A 220 11.78 -17.92 19.20
N GLU A 221 11.42 -19.18 19.44
CA GLU A 221 10.69 -19.57 20.64
C GLU A 221 11.61 -19.49 21.86
N PRO A 222 11.22 -18.78 22.93
CA PRO A 222 12.04 -18.67 24.14
C PRO A 222 12.29 -20.02 24.83
N SER A 223 11.41 -21.01 24.63
CA SER A 223 11.48 -22.31 25.30
C SER A 223 12.59 -23.22 24.76
N ASP A 224 12.90 -23.14 23.47
CA ASP A 224 13.83 -24.08 22.81
C ASP A 224 14.76 -23.44 21.77
N GLY A 225 14.66 -22.13 21.53
CA GLY A 225 15.45 -21.40 20.55
C GLY A 225 15.15 -21.75 19.10
N SER A 226 14.14 -22.58 18.83
CA SER A 226 13.72 -22.92 17.48
C SER A 226 13.05 -21.71 16.82
N ARG A 227 13.05 -21.66 15.48
CA ARG A 227 12.38 -20.56 14.76
C ARG A 227 10.87 -20.59 15.07
N ALA A 228 10.33 -19.45 15.48
CA ALA A 228 8.95 -19.34 15.99
C ALA A 228 7.87 -19.35 14.90
N TYR A 229 8.17 -18.93 13.66
CA TYR A 229 7.13 -18.76 12.63
C TYR A 229 7.48 -19.41 11.30
N ASP A 230 6.49 -19.99 10.63
CA ASP A 230 6.50 -20.22 9.20
C ASP A 230 5.98 -19.00 8.45
N THR A 231 6.69 -18.59 7.39
CA THR A 231 6.45 -17.31 6.68
C THR A 231 6.03 -17.58 5.24
N PHE A 232 4.93 -16.99 4.83
CA PHE A 232 4.33 -17.12 3.52
C PHE A 232 4.10 -15.74 2.90
N TRP A 233 4.07 -15.64 1.58
CA TRP A 233 3.62 -14.43 0.91
C TRP A 233 2.92 -14.73 -0.41
N LYS A 234 2.03 -13.83 -0.85
CA LYS A 234 1.39 -13.91 -2.16
C LYS A 234 0.95 -12.52 -2.66
N LEU A 235 1.07 -12.29 -3.96
CA LEU A 235 0.43 -11.17 -4.64
C LEU A 235 -1.03 -11.55 -4.94
N LEU A 236 -1.97 -10.73 -4.46
CA LEU A 236 -3.41 -10.95 -4.62
C LEU A 236 -4.05 -9.71 -5.25
N ASP A 237 -4.94 -9.93 -6.21
CA ASP A 237 -5.78 -8.89 -6.78
C ASP A 237 -7.20 -8.96 -6.23
N THR A 238 -7.72 -7.81 -5.84
CA THR A 238 -9.09 -7.63 -5.38
C THR A 238 -10.13 -8.06 -6.41
N LEU A 239 -9.87 -7.87 -7.71
CA LEU A 239 -10.79 -8.35 -8.77
C LEU A 239 -10.98 -9.86 -8.74
N GLU A 240 -9.93 -10.61 -8.39
CA GLU A 240 -9.93 -12.06 -8.48
C GLU A 240 -10.38 -12.70 -7.17
N VAL A 241 -9.88 -12.20 -6.03
CA VAL A 241 -10.07 -12.83 -4.72
C VAL A 241 -10.85 -11.98 -3.73
N GLY A 242 -11.17 -10.72 -4.04
CA GLY A 242 -11.90 -9.84 -3.14
C GLY A 242 -13.42 -9.93 -3.27
N GLY A 243 -13.93 -10.49 -4.36
CA GLY A 243 -15.37 -10.45 -4.68
C GLY A 243 -15.87 -9.04 -5.01
N LEU A 244 -14.95 -8.11 -5.28
CA LEU A 244 -15.24 -6.69 -5.50
C LEU A 244 -14.75 -6.25 -6.88
N PRO A 245 -15.49 -5.35 -7.56
CA PRO A 245 -15.10 -4.78 -8.84
C PRO A 245 -14.10 -3.63 -8.64
N GLN A 246 -12.93 -3.93 -8.09
CA GLN A 246 -11.81 -2.99 -7.99
C GLN A 246 -10.49 -3.70 -8.36
N HIS A 247 -9.74 -3.13 -9.31
CA HIS A 247 -8.38 -3.58 -9.59
C HIS A 247 -7.42 -3.03 -8.53
N ARG A 248 -6.90 -3.90 -7.68
CA ARG A 248 -5.97 -3.54 -6.60
C ARG A 248 -5.13 -4.76 -6.22
N GLU A 249 -3.93 -4.80 -6.79
CA GLU A 249 -2.92 -5.81 -6.48
C GLU A 249 -2.12 -5.44 -5.21
N ARG A 250 -2.06 -6.35 -4.25
CA ARG A 250 -1.32 -6.19 -2.98
C ARG A 250 -0.58 -7.46 -2.60
N VAL A 251 0.59 -7.28 -1.99
CA VAL A 251 1.40 -8.35 -1.43
C VAL A 251 0.97 -8.53 0.01
N TYR A 252 0.55 -9.74 0.34
CA TYR A 252 0.30 -10.15 1.72
C TYR A 252 1.46 -11.02 2.18
N ILE A 253 1.99 -10.73 3.37
CA ILE A 253 2.99 -11.52 4.08
C ILE A 253 2.32 -12.06 5.33
N VAL A 254 2.30 -13.38 5.48
CA VAL A 254 1.67 -14.06 6.62
C VAL A 254 2.75 -14.84 7.36
N ALA A 255 2.84 -14.64 8.67
CA ALA A 255 3.66 -15.49 9.54
C ALA A 255 2.73 -16.24 10.50
N VAL A 256 2.84 -17.57 10.54
CA VAL A 256 2.06 -18.44 11.42
C VAL A 256 3.00 -19.06 12.43
N ARG A 257 2.71 -18.88 13.72
CA ARG A 257 3.54 -19.40 14.81
C ARG A 257 3.51 -20.92 14.82
N ARG A 258 4.67 -21.55 15.05
CA ARG A 258 4.81 -23.00 15.07
C ARG A 258 4.21 -23.57 16.34
N CYS A 259 3.49 -24.67 16.21
CA CYS A 259 2.83 -25.36 17.31
C CYS A 259 3.00 -26.89 17.23
N GLY A 260 4.09 -27.36 16.63
CA GLY A 260 4.41 -28.80 16.52
C GLY A 260 3.53 -29.58 15.53
N ARG A 261 2.82 -28.89 14.62
CA ARG A 261 2.02 -29.48 13.54
C ARG A 261 2.56 -29.01 12.19
N ASP A 262 2.59 -29.90 11.21
CA ASP A 262 2.83 -29.49 9.82
C ASP A 262 1.60 -28.71 9.32
N ARG A 263 1.82 -27.46 8.89
CA ARG A 263 0.75 -26.54 8.51
C ARG A 263 1.07 -25.95 7.15
N THR A 264 0.10 -26.01 6.25
CA THR A 264 0.15 -25.32 4.96
C THR A 264 -0.83 -24.15 4.97
N LEU A 265 -0.36 -22.96 4.60
CA LEU A 265 -1.25 -21.83 4.37
C LEU A 265 -1.93 -21.97 3.01
N ARG A 266 -3.24 -22.27 3.00
CA ARG A 266 -4.05 -22.29 1.78
C ARG A 266 -4.53 -20.89 1.43
N TRP A 267 -3.84 -20.24 0.49
CA TRP A 267 -4.22 -18.91 0.04
C TRP A 267 -5.65 -18.86 -0.54
N PRO A 268 -6.37 -17.74 -0.37
CA PRO A 268 -7.68 -17.57 -0.98
C PRO A 268 -7.65 -17.78 -2.50
N GLY A 269 -8.60 -18.56 -2.99
CA GLY A 269 -8.85 -18.76 -4.43
C GLY A 269 -9.78 -17.69 -5.01
N SER A 270 -9.93 -17.71 -6.34
CA SER A 270 -10.82 -16.78 -7.03
C SER A 270 -12.28 -16.96 -6.61
N ILE A 271 -13.04 -15.87 -6.56
CA ILE A 271 -14.49 -15.87 -6.30
C ILE A 271 -15.21 -14.94 -7.28
N PRO A 272 -16.51 -15.19 -7.56
CA PRO A 272 -17.32 -14.24 -8.30
C PRO A 272 -17.33 -12.87 -7.62
N ARG A 273 -17.30 -11.81 -8.43
CA ARG A 273 -17.36 -10.43 -7.96
C ARG A 273 -18.76 -9.86 -8.13
N CYS A 274 -19.14 -8.96 -7.23
CA CYS A 274 -20.35 -8.16 -7.41
C CYS A 274 -20.18 -7.15 -8.57
N SER A 275 -21.30 -6.60 -9.01
CA SER A 275 -21.31 -5.57 -10.06
C SER A 275 -20.87 -4.21 -9.51
N VAL A 276 -20.36 -3.34 -10.39
CA VAL A 276 -20.12 -1.93 -10.03
C VAL A 276 -21.43 -1.28 -9.52
N GLU A 277 -22.55 -1.56 -10.19
CA GLU A 277 -23.88 -1.03 -9.85
C GLU A 277 -24.24 -1.27 -8.38
N SER A 278 -24.02 -2.49 -7.88
CA SER A 278 -24.37 -2.86 -6.50
C SER A 278 -23.62 -2.04 -5.44
N LEU A 279 -22.53 -1.38 -5.79
CA LEU A 279 -21.76 -0.53 -4.87
C LEU A 279 -22.16 0.95 -4.93
N LEU A 280 -22.89 1.38 -5.96
CA LEU A 280 -23.30 2.77 -6.19
C LEU A 280 -24.60 3.19 -5.46
N GLY A 281 -25.14 2.31 -4.60
CA GLY A 281 -26.38 2.56 -3.85
C GLY A 281 -27.63 2.67 -4.73
N SER A 282 -28.69 3.30 -4.23
CA SER A 282 -29.99 3.41 -4.90
C SER A 282 -30.07 4.53 -5.95
N ARG A 283 -28.93 5.09 -6.40
CA ARG A 283 -28.91 6.21 -7.34
C ARG A 283 -29.26 5.71 -8.74
N LYS A 284 -30.16 6.42 -9.43
CA LYS A 284 -30.58 6.06 -10.79
C LYS A 284 -29.50 6.39 -11.81
N LYS A 285 -29.40 5.55 -12.84
CA LYS A 285 -28.67 5.86 -14.08
C LYS A 285 -29.35 7.00 -14.83
N LEU A 286 -28.56 7.68 -15.66
CA LEU A 286 -29.05 8.57 -16.71
C LEU A 286 -29.89 7.77 -17.73
N ALA A 287 -30.79 8.44 -18.44
CA ALA A 287 -31.54 7.81 -19.53
C ALA A 287 -30.62 7.56 -20.74
N SER A 288 -29.75 8.53 -21.04
CA SER A 288 -28.72 8.46 -22.07
C SER A 288 -27.38 8.96 -21.52
N LEU A 289 -26.29 8.46 -22.09
CA LEU A 289 -24.96 9.00 -21.81
C LEU A 289 -24.82 10.46 -22.30
N ALA A 290 -25.63 10.87 -23.29
CA ALA A 290 -25.70 12.26 -23.75
C ALA A 290 -26.24 13.23 -22.68
N ASP A 291 -26.97 12.72 -21.68
CA ASP A 291 -27.54 13.52 -20.59
C ASP A 291 -26.53 13.81 -19.47
N PHE A 292 -25.25 13.44 -19.67
CA PHE A 292 -24.20 13.70 -18.69
C PHE A 292 -24.05 15.22 -18.47
N PRO A 293 -24.08 15.72 -17.22
CA PRO A 293 -24.02 17.14 -16.91
C PRO A 293 -22.59 17.69 -17.06
N LEU A 294 -22.10 17.80 -18.31
CA LEU A 294 -20.73 18.23 -18.61
C LEU A 294 -20.45 19.66 -18.14
N ASP A 295 -21.47 20.50 -18.06
CA ASP A 295 -21.33 21.90 -17.67
C ASP A 295 -21.03 22.08 -16.18
N ASP A 296 -21.37 21.09 -15.36
CA ASP A 296 -20.96 21.03 -13.94
C ASP A 296 -19.47 20.68 -13.78
N VAL A 297 -18.82 20.21 -14.86
CA VAL A 297 -17.40 19.83 -14.85
C VAL A 297 -16.52 21.01 -15.24
N THR A 298 -16.14 21.80 -14.24
CA THR A 298 -15.32 23.01 -14.42
C THR A 298 -13.84 22.71 -14.71
N GLN A 299 -13.33 21.58 -14.22
CA GLN A 299 -11.91 21.23 -14.35
C GLN A 299 -11.58 20.70 -15.74
N LYS A 300 -10.70 21.41 -16.48
CA LYS A 300 -10.33 21.07 -17.87
C LYS A 300 -9.86 19.62 -18.04
N THR A 301 -9.00 19.14 -17.14
CA THR A 301 -8.49 17.76 -17.16
C THR A 301 -9.61 16.74 -16.95
N ALA A 302 -10.52 17.02 -16.00
CA ALA A 302 -11.64 16.13 -15.73
C ALA A 302 -12.60 16.07 -16.93
N ARG A 303 -12.93 17.23 -17.51
CA ARG A 303 -13.79 17.32 -18.70
C ARG A 303 -13.19 16.57 -19.88
N LYS A 304 -11.88 16.75 -20.14
CA LYS A 304 -11.14 15.99 -21.17
C LYS A 304 -11.27 14.48 -20.94
N ASN A 305 -11.01 14.01 -19.72
CA ASN A 305 -11.04 12.58 -19.41
C ASN A 305 -12.45 11.99 -19.51
N ILE A 306 -13.49 12.72 -19.09
CA ILE A 306 -14.88 12.30 -19.23
C ILE A 306 -15.26 12.17 -20.71
N LEU A 307 -14.94 13.17 -21.54
CA LEU A 307 -15.24 13.14 -22.98
C LEU A 307 -14.56 11.97 -23.70
N GLU A 308 -13.27 11.74 -23.42
CA GLU A 308 -12.53 10.62 -24.00
C GLU A 308 -13.11 9.28 -23.51
N ALA A 309 -13.51 9.20 -22.24
CA ALA A 309 -14.14 8.01 -21.70
C ALA A 309 -15.51 7.73 -22.34
N MET A 310 -16.33 8.76 -22.57
CA MET A 310 -17.60 8.64 -23.29
C MET A 310 -17.38 8.11 -24.71
N LYS A 311 -16.37 8.63 -25.43
CA LYS A 311 -15.99 8.14 -26.75
C LYS A 311 -15.62 6.65 -26.72
N ASN A 312 -14.83 6.21 -25.74
CA ASN A 312 -14.47 4.80 -25.58
C ASN A 312 -15.69 3.90 -25.29
N VAL A 313 -16.67 4.40 -24.53
CA VAL A 313 -17.94 3.70 -24.30
C VAL A 313 -18.74 3.58 -25.60
N MET A 314 -18.84 4.64 -26.39
CA MET A 314 -19.57 4.61 -27.67
C MET A 314 -18.96 3.59 -28.64
N VAL A 315 -17.63 3.59 -28.81
CA VAL A 315 -16.93 2.63 -29.69
C VAL A 315 -17.17 1.19 -29.24
N LYS A 316 -17.08 0.91 -27.93
CA LYS A 316 -17.31 -0.44 -27.39
C LYS A 316 -18.78 -0.85 -27.52
N ALA A 317 -19.71 0.07 -27.28
CA ALA A 317 -21.14 -0.13 -27.40
C ALA A 317 -21.53 -0.52 -28.83
N GLU A 318 -21.00 0.19 -29.83
CA GLU A 318 -21.19 -0.11 -31.25
C GLU A 318 -20.62 -1.49 -31.61
N ALA A 319 -19.37 -1.75 -31.26
CA ALA A 319 -18.71 -3.03 -31.54
C ALA A 319 -19.44 -4.24 -30.94
N GLN A 320 -20.06 -4.06 -29.76
CA GLN A 320 -20.80 -5.13 -29.07
C GLN A 320 -22.31 -5.10 -29.34
N ARG A 321 -22.82 -4.17 -30.16
CA ARG A 321 -24.26 -3.96 -30.41
C ARG A 321 -25.08 -3.86 -29.11
N ARG A 322 -24.58 -3.08 -28.15
CA ARG A 322 -25.22 -2.86 -26.83
C ARG A 322 -25.43 -1.37 -26.58
N PRO A 323 -26.50 -0.95 -25.87
CA PRO A 323 -26.69 0.45 -25.52
C PRO A 323 -25.51 1.00 -24.68
N PRO A 324 -24.97 2.20 -24.98
CA PRO A 324 -23.89 2.83 -24.21
C PRO A 324 -24.19 2.95 -22.71
N ILE A 325 -25.44 3.24 -22.35
CA ILE A 325 -25.88 3.39 -20.95
C ILE A 325 -25.91 2.07 -20.17
N SER A 326 -25.81 0.92 -20.86
CA SER A 326 -25.78 -0.40 -20.21
C SER A 326 -24.44 -0.68 -19.51
N TYR A 327 -23.38 0.07 -19.82
CA TYR A 327 -22.11 0.02 -19.12
C TYR A 327 -22.15 0.89 -17.87
N THR A 328 -21.35 0.55 -16.85
CA THR A 328 -21.18 1.37 -15.63
C THR A 328 -19.69 1.69 -15.46
N PRO A 329 -19.10 2.48 -16.37
CA PRO A 329 -17.68 2.74 -16.34
C PRO A 329 -17.33 3.70 -15.20
N ILE A 330 -16.23 3.39 -14.51
CA ILE A 330 -15.63 4.26 -13.50
C ILE A 330 -14.39 4.91 -14.09
N VAL A 331 -14.30 6.22 -13.96
CA VAL A 331 -13.24 7.06 -14.55
C VAL A 331 -12.49 7.78 -13.44
N ASP A 332 -11.16 7.65 -13.39
CA ASP A 332 -10.29 8.58 -12.65
C ASP A 332 -10.13 9.85 -13.48
N VAL A 333 -10.82 10.92 -13.07
CA VAL A 333 -10.84 12.17 -13.82
C VAL A 333 -9.64 13.06 -13.51
N ALA A 334 -8.83 12.74 -12.51
CA ALA A 334 -7.72 13.58 -12.06
C ALA A 334 -6.37 13.16 -12.68
N GLY A 335 -6.34 12.12 -13.52
CA GLY A 335 -5.18 11.69 -14.30
C GLY A 335 -4.82 12.62 -15.46
N THR A 336 -3.53 12.75 -15.76
CA THR A 336 -3.06 13.41 -16.99
C THR A 336 -3.36 12.57 -18.23
N SER A 337 -3.31 11.24 -18.06
CA SER A 337 -3.77 10.24 -19.00
C SER A 337 -5.10 9.66 -18.54
N LEU A 338 -5.93 9.25 -19.48
CA LEU A 338 -7.19 8.59 -19.19
C LEU A 338 -6.94 7.26 -18.46
N ASN A 339 -7.61 7.10 -17.32
CA ASN A 339 -7.66 5.85 -16.57
C ASN A 339 -9.12 5.53 -16.25
N MET A 340 -9.67 4.56 -16.98
CA MET A 340 -11.06 4.14 -16.84
C MET A 340 -11.19 2.63 -17.00
N HIS A 341 -12.22 2.06 -16.40
CA HIS A 341 -12.61 0.68 -16.66
C HIS A 341 -14.13 0.56 -16.76
N PHE A 342 -14.59 -0.40 -17.57
CA PHE A 342 -16.01 -0.56 -17.91
C PHE A 342 -16.84 -1.28 -16.85
N ASP A 343 -16.18 -2.09 -16.04
CA ASP A 343 -16.80 -3.07 -15.16
C ASP A 343 -16.11 -3.16 -13.80
N HIS A 344 -15.18 -2.24 -13.50
CA HIS A 344 -14.53 -2.13 -12.21
C HIS A 344 -14.01 -0.71 -11.95
N CYS A 345 -13.65 -0.43 -10.70
CA CYS A 345 -12.98 0.78 -10.29
C CYS A 345 -11.46 0.62 -10.43
N PRO A 346 -10.73 1.62 -10.97
CA PRO A 346 -9.28 1.65 -10.88
C PRO A 346 -8.79 1.63 -9.41
N THR A 347 -7.51 1.38 -9.18
CA THR A 347 -6.93 1.43 -7.84
C THR A 347 -7.16 2.79 -7.19
N ILE A 348 -7.87 2.81 -6.05
CA ILE A 348 -8.03 4.02 -5.23
C ILE A 348 -6.71 4.27 -4.50
N THR A 349 -6.00 5.33 -4.88
CA THR A 349 -4.82 5.81 -4.15
C THR A 349 -5.22 6.89 -3.14
N ARG A 350 -4.37 7.15 -2.15
CA ARG A 350 -4.57 8.23 -1.18
C ARG A 350 -4.93 9.56 -1.84
N SER A 351 -4.16 9.96 -2.85
CA SER A 351 -4.35 11.25 -3.52
C SER A 351 -5.61 11.30 -4.37
N ARG A 352 -6.00 10.19 -5.01
CA ARG A 352 -7.23 10.11 -5.80
C ARG A 352 -8.47 10.05 -4.91
N GLY A 353 -8.43 9.25 -3.86
CA GLY A 353 -9.48 9.20 -2.86
C GLY A 353 -9.67 10.55 -2.15
N ASN A 354 -8.57 11.24 -1.82
CA ASN A 354 -8.65 12.57 -1.22
C ASN A 354 -9.39 13.59 -2.09
N LYS A 355 -9.24 13.51 -3.40
CA LYS A 355 -9.92 14.41 -4.35
C LYS A 355 -11.31 13.93 -4.77
N LEU A 356 -11.77 12.78 -4.25
CA LEU A 356 -12.96 12.07 -4.75
C LEU A 356 -12.97 12.00 -6.29
N ALA A 357 -11.80 11.64 -6.85
CA ALA A 357 -11.52 11.79 -8.27
C ALA A 357 -12.22 10.77 -9.19
N PHE A 358 -13.04 9.88 -8.64
CA PHE A 358 -13.69 8.82 -9.40
C PHE A 358 -15.10 9.21 -9.76
N TRP A 359 -15.46 9.07 -11.03
CA TRP A 359 -16.79 9.37 -11.56
C TRP A 359 -17.42 8.13 -12.18
N SER A 360 -18.73 8.00 -12.01
CA SER A 360 -19.54 7.03 -12.74
C SER A 360 -20.19 7.73 -13.93
N LEU A 361 -19.85 7.33 -15.16
CA LEU A 361 -20.41 8.00 -16.34
C LEU A 361 -21.90 7.72 -16.49
N SER A 362 -22.33 6.50 -16.20
CA SER A 362 -23.74 6.12 -16.34
C SER A 362 -24.66 6.81 -15.32
N HIS A 363 -24.08 7.41 -14.27
CA HIS A 363 -24.82 8.15 -13.24
C HIS A 363 -24.54 9.66 -13.30
N GLY A 364 -23.68 10.13 -14.21
CA GLY A 364 -23.44 11.57 -14.40
C GLY A 364 -22.72 12.27 -13.25
N ARG A 365 -21.98 11.56 -12.39
CA ARG A 365 -21.52 12.16 -11.12
C ARG A 365 -20.23 11.57 -10.55
N GLN A 366 -19.67 12.30 -9.58
CA GLN A 366 -18.66 11.81 -8.66
C GLN A 366 -19.18 10.66 -7.77
N LEU A 367 -18.28 9.74 -7.47
CA LEU A 367 -18.45 8.77 -6.40
C LEU A 367 -18.28 9.46 -5.05
N SER A 368 -19.16 9.14 -4.11
CA SER A 368 -19.05 9.58 -2.72
C SER A 368 -17.97 8.79 -1.98
N ALA A 369 -17.46 9.35 -0.88
CA ALA A 369 -16.52 8.63 -0.02
C ALA A 369 -17.08 7.29 0.49
N ALA A 370 -18.39 7.22 0.79
CA ALA A 370 -19.07 5.98 1.17
C ALA A 370 -19.03 4.91 0.06
N GLU A 371 -19.16 5.31 -1.20
CA GLU A 371 -19.04 4.38 -2.34
C GLU A 371 -17.59 3.92 -2.52
N LEU A 372 -16.60 4.82 -2.35
CA LEU A 372 -15.19 4.43 -2.36
C LEU A 372 -14.87 3.38 -1.28
N LEU A 373 -15.42 3.52 -0.07
CA LEU A 373 -15.31 2.53 1.00
C LEU A 373 -15.88 1.16 0.57
N ARG A 374 -17.04 1.14 -0.09
CA ARG A 374 -17.63 -0.11 -0.60
C ARG A 374 -16.76 -0.80 -1.66
N PHE A 375 -16.11 -0.04 -2.55
CA PHE A 375 -15.13 -0.61 -3.50
C PHE A 375 -13.91 -1.25 -2.81
N GLN A 376 -13.61 -0.84 -1.58
CA GLN A 376 -12.56 -1.44 -0.74
C GLN A 376 -13.09 -2.51 0.23
N GLY A 377 -14.39 -2.85 0.17
CA GLY A 377 -15.01 -3.83 1.06
C GLY A 377 -15.12 -3.34 2.51
N LEU A 378 -15.18 -2.03 2.71
CA LEU A 378 -15.28 -1.39 4.02
C LEU A 378 -16.72 -0.98 4.34
N PRO A 379 -17.10 -0.95 5.63
CA PRO A 379 -18.41 -0.47 6.03
C PRO A 379 -18.62 0.98 5.58
N SER A 380 -19.85 1.30 5.15
CA SER A 380 -20.25 2.65 4.76
C SER A 380 -21.40 3.23 5.61
N SER A 381 -21.84 2.48 6.61
CA SER A 381 -22.97 2.78 7.49
C SER A 381 -22.66 2.31 8.90
N GLY A 382 -23.30 2.91 9.90
CA GLY A 382 -23.03 2.59 11.32
C GLY A 382 -21.67 3.07 11.82
N LEU A 383 -21.04 4.00 11.09
CA LEU A 383 -19.78 4.62 11.45
C LEU A 383 -20.03 6.01 12.04
N ASN A 384 -19.27 6.38 13.05
CA ASN A 384 -19.14 7.77 13.47
C ASN A 384 -18.30 8.51 12.42
N TRP A 385 -18.96 9.17 11.48
CA TRP A 385 -18.35 9.90 10.38
C TRP A 385 -17.83 11.27 10.82
N CYS A 386 -16.77 11.28 11.64
CA CYS A 386 -16.28 12.47 12.34
C CYS A 386 -15.13 13.22 11.61
N ILE A 387 -14.86 12.87 10.36
CA ILE A 387 -13.85 13.47 9.46
C ILE A 387 -14.48 13.84 8.12
N SER A 388 -13.82 14.68 7.32
CA SER A 388 -14.36 15.07 6.01
C SER A 388 -14.34 13.94 4.99
N ASP A 389 -15.20 14.00 3.98
CA ASP A 389 -15.22 13.02 2.89
C ASP A 389 -13.89 12.92 2.13
N ASN A 390 -13.19 14.04 1.98
CA ASN A 390 -11.84 14.06 1.40
C ASN A 390 -10.82 13.35 2.31
N GLN A 391 -10.90 13.52 3.63
CA GLN A 391 -10.05 12.78 4.55
C GLN A 391 -10.40 11.28 4.51
N MET A 392 -11.69 10.95 4.52
CA MET A 392 -12.17 9.58 4.41
C MET A 392 -11.70 8.89 3.14
N GLY A 393 -11.83 9.56 1.99
CA GLY A 393 -11.33 9.06 0.72
C GLY A 393 -9.81 8.85 0.74
N ALA A 394 -9.05 9.72 1.42
CA ALA A 394 -7.62 9.54 1.59
C ALA A 394 -7.28 8.27 2.40
N LEU A 395 -7.97 8.05 3.53
CA LEU A 395 -7.82 6.86 4.35
C LEU A 395 -8.21 5.59 3.58
N CYS A 396 -9.32 5.64 2.85
CA CYS A 396 -9.76 4.57 1.95
C CYS A 396 -8.69 4.21 0.90
N GLY A 397 -8.00 5.21 0.35
CA GLY A 397 -6.90 4.98 -0.60
C GLY A 397 -5.67 4.28 0.01
N ASN A 398 -5.37 4.56 1.29
CA ASN A 398 -4.28 3.90 2.02
C ASN A 398 -4.67 2.49 2.52
N ALA A 399 -5.93 2.26 2.83
CA ALA A 399 -6.41 0.98 3.34
C ALA A 399 -6.09 -0.18 2.38
N PHE A 400 -5.81 -1.36 2.91
CA PHE A 400 -5.94 -2.59 2.13
C PHE A 400 -7.43 -2.96 1.96
N THR A 401 -7.72 -3.82 1.01
CA THR A 401 -9.09 -4.25 0.74
C THR A 401 -9.56 -5.18 1.85
N GLY A 402 -10.71 -4.85 2.47
CA GLY A 402 -11.25 -5.57 3.61
C GLY A 402 -11.54 -7.03 3.31
N THR A 403 -12.24 -7.32 2.21
CA THR A 403 -12.60 -8.70 1.87
C THR A 403 -11.38 -9.58 1.57
N VAL A 404 -10.35 -9.05 0.89
CA VAL A 404 -9.11 -9.79 0.65
C VAL A 404 -8.40 -10.08 1.97
N TYR A 405 -8.27 -9.07 2.85
CA TYR A 405 -7.71 -9.25 4.18
C TYR A 405 -8.46 -10.30 5.00
N ALA A 406 -9.80 -10.21 5.05
CA ALA A 406 -10.62 -11.14 5.83
C ALA A 406 -10.41 -12.59 5.38
N ARG A 407 -10.32 -12.83 4.07
CA ARG A 407 -10.05 -14.17 3.52
C ARG A 407 -8.62 -14.63 3.80
N VAL A 408 -7.63 -13.74 3.74
CA VAL A 408 -6.24 -14.07 4.12
C VAL A 408 -6.15 -14.41 5.61
N LEU A 409 -6.81 -13.63 6.47
CA LEU A 409 -6.85 -13.90 7.91
C LEU A 409 -7.58 -15.21 8.20
N ALA A 410 -8.71 -15.49 7.55
CA ALA A 410 -9.43 -16.76 7.70
C ALA A 410 -8.53 -17.96 7.34
N ALA A 411 -7.76 -17.87 6.24
CA ALA A 411 -6.79 -18.89 5.86
C ALA A 411 -5.67 -19.07 6.90
N ALA A 412 -5.19 -17.98 7.51
CA ALA A 412 -4.17 -18.03 8.54
C ALA A 412 -4.71 -18.62 9.86
N LEU A 413 -5.92 -18.24 10.26
CA LEU A 413 -6.64 -18.78 11.42
C LEU A 413 -6.87 -20.29 11.26
N GLN A 414 -7.33 -20.71 10.08
CA GLN A 414 -7.49 -22.11 9.72
C GLN A 414 -6.18 -22.87 9.82
N SER A 415 -5.09 -22.29 9.31
CA SER A 415 -3.75 -22.88 9.37
C SER A 415 -3.27 -23.06 10.81
N PHE A 416 -3.46 -22.05 11.68
CA PHE A 416 -2.98 -22.11 13.07
C PHE A 416 -3.85 -23.01 13.96
N TYR A 417 -5.13 -22.66 14.10
CA TYR A 417 -6.04 -23.31 15.04
C TYR A 417 -6.53 -24.66 14.53
N GLY A 418 -6.65 -24.82 13.20
CA GLY A 418 -7.21 -26.01 12.57
C GLY A 418 -8.73 -26.07 12.71
N TYR A 419 -9.42 -26.14 11.58
CA TYR A 419 -10.73 -26.78 11.47
C TYR A 419 -10.68 -27.79 10.32
N SER A 420 -11.61 -28.73 10.34
CA SER A 420 -11.75 -29.78 9.31
C SER A 420 -12.43 -29.20 8.09
#